data_AF-A0A379GG82-F1
#
_entry.id   AF-A0A379GG82-F1
#
_cell.length_a   1.000
_cell.length_b   1.000
_cell.length_c   1.000
_cell.angle_alpha   90.00
_cell.angle_beta   90.00
_cell.angle_gamma   90.00
#
_symmetry.space_group_name_H-M   'P 1'
#
loop_
_entity.id
_entity.type
_entity.pdbx_description
1 polymer ?
#
loop_
_entity_poly.entity_id
_entity_poly.type
_entity_poly.pdbx_seq_one_letter_code
_entity_poly.pdbx_strand_id
1 'polypeptide(L)' 'MIDLYYANTPNGQKITLFLEEVAMPYTLHHVDIGKGDQFKPEFFSYFTQ' A
#
# COMPACT_ATOMS: atom_id res chain seq x y z
N MET A 1 -9.41 -10.02 2.34
CA MET A 1 -8.02 -9.94 2.85
C MET A 1 -7.42 -8.68 2.27
N ILE A 2 -6.77 -7.83 3.06
CA ILE A 2 -6.30 -6.51 2.61
C ILE A 2 -4.87 -6.62 2.11
N ASP A 3 -4.63 -6.11 0.91
CA ASP A 3 -3.29 -5.89 0.36
C ASP A 3 -2.95 -4.40 0.49
N LEU A 4 -1.98 -4.08 1.36
CA LEU A 4 -1.52 -2.73 1.60
C LEU A 4 -0.24 -2.46 0.82
N TYR A 5 -0.35 -1.70 -0.27
CA TYR A 5 0.79 -1.16 -0.99
C TYR A 5 1.36 0.05 -0.25
N TYR A 6 2.58 -0.08 0.27
CA TYR A 6 3.13 0.79 1.29
C TYR A 6 4.45 1.44 0.88
N ALA A 7 4.56 2.72 1.19
CA ALA A 7 5.82 3.45 1.26
C ALA A 7 5.95 4.11 2.65
N ASN A 8 7.17 4.19 3.18
CA ASN A 8 7.44 4.79 4.50
C ASN A 8 7.30 6.32 4.45
N THR A 9 6.05 6.76 4.43
CA THR A 9 5.60 8.15 4.38
C THR A 9 4.53 8.37 5.45
N PRO A 10 4.25 9.62 5.84
CA PRO A 10 3.17 9.91 6.80
C PRO A 10 1.82 9.34 6.36
N ASN A 11 1.52 9.28 5.06
CA ASN A 11 0.27 8.71 4.56
C ASN A 11 0.25 7.19 4.61
N GLY A 12 1.37 6.52 4.29
CA GLY A 12 1.48 5.06 4.42
C GLY A 12 1.32 4.61 5.88
N GLN A 13 1.93 5.35 6.82
CA GLN A 13 1.89 5.06 8.25
C GLN A 13 0.49 5.15 8.86
N LYS A 14 -0.38 6.05 8.37
CA LYS A 14 -1.77 6.16 8.84
C LYS A 14 -2.52 4.84 8.69
N ILE A 15 -2.29 4.13 7.59
CA ILE A 15 -3.03 2.91 7.26
C ILE A 15 -2.51 1.72 8.06
N THR A 16 -1.18 1.57 8.20
CA THR A 16 -0.61 0.57 9.12
C THR A 16 -1.08 0.84 10.55
N LEU A 17 -1.04 2.11 10.98
CA LEU A 17 -1.78 2.71 12.11
C LEU A 17 -3.08 1.98 12.44
N PHE A 18 -4.05 2.25 11.58
CA PHE A 18 -5.41 1.77 11.72
C PHE A 18 -5.51 0.24 11.71
N LEU A 19 -4.82 -0.43 10.77
CA LEU A 19 -4.95 -1.88 10.61
C LEU A 19 -4.45 -2.64 11.84
N GLU A 20 -3.39 -2.17 12.48
CA GLU A 20 -2.91 -2.72 13.76
C GLU A 20 -3.93 -2.47 14.89
N GLU A 21 -4.44 -1.23 15.04
CA GLU A 21 -5.40 -0.85 16.09
C GLU A 21 -6.69 -1.68 16.06
N VAL A 22 -7.16 -2.05 14.87
CA VAL A 22 -8.37 -2.88 14.71
C VAL A 22 -8.08 -4.37 14.54
N ALA A 23 -6.82 -4.80 14.73
CA ALA A 23 -6.35 -6.17 14.55
C ALA A 23 -6.79 -6.79 13.20
N MET A 24 -6.78 -5.98 12.14
CA MET A 24 -7.24 -6.41 10.82
C MET A 24 -6.07 -7.02 10.04
N PRO A 25 -6.16 -8.28 9.60
CA PRO A 25 -5.07 -8.92 8.88
C PRO A 25 -4.86 -8.30 7.50
N TYR A 26 -3.59 -7.98 7.19
CA TYR A 26 -3.19 -7.43 5.90
C TYR A 26 -1.84 -8.01 5.44
N THR A 27 -1.63 -7.98 4.13
CA THR A 27 -0.35 -8.25 3.49
C THR A 27 0.29 -6.92 3.11
N LEU A 28 1.54 -6.70 3.49
CA LEU A 28 2.26 -5.47 3.17
C LEU A 28 3.10 -5.67 1.89
N HIS A 29 2.88 -4.82 0.89
CA HIS A 29 3.64 -4.78 -0.37
C HIS A 29 4.43 -3.47 -0.44
N HIS A 30 5.76 -3.53 -0.37
CA HIS A 30 6.57 -2.32 -0.44
C HIS A 30 6.60 -1.73 -1.86
N VAL A 31 6.45 -0.41 -1.95
CA VAL A 31 6.55 0.38 -3.19
C VAL A 31 7.64 1.43 -3.04
N ASP A 32 8.66 1.40 -3.90
CA ASP A 32 9.72 2.40 -3.92
C ASP A 32 9.28 3.62 -4.75
N ILE A 33 8.70 4.60 -4.08
CA ILE A 33 8.23 5.83 -4.73
C ILE A 33 9.35 6.75 -5.21
N GLY A 34 10.58 6.57 -4.69
CA GLY A 34 11.77 7.29 -5.14
C GLY A 34 12.25 6.81 -6.51
N LYS A 35 11.98 5.54 -6.84
CA LYS A 35 12.23 4.94 -8.16
C LYS A 35 11.05 5.05 -9.13
N GLY A 36 9.91 5.57 -8.68
CA GLY A 36 8.71 5.69 -9.52
C GLY A 36 7.93 4.38 -9.67
N ASP A 37 8.07 3.42 -8.74
CA ASP A 37 7.36 2.13 -8.82
C ASP A 37 5.84 2.26 -8.85
N GLN A 38 5.28 3.32 -8.28
CA GLN A 38 3.86 3.65 -8.33
C GLN A 38 3.35 3.96 -9.74
N PHE A 39 4.24 4.18 -10.71
CA PHE A 39 3.90 4.42 -12.11
C PHE A 39 3.97 3.17 -12.98
N LYS A 40 4.42 2.04 -12.41
CA LYS A 40 4.49 0.78 -13.14
C LYS A 40 3.08 0.29 -13.49
N PRO A 41 2.85 -0.27 -14.69
CA PRO A 41 1.53 -0.71 -15.14
C PRO A 41 0.81 -1.65 -14.17
N GLU A 42 1.57 -2.50 -13.48
CA GLU A 42 1.04 -3.46 -12.50
C GLU A 42 0.32 -2.77 -11.34
N PHE A 43 0.74 -1.56 -10.96
CA PHE A 43 0.15 -0.77 -9.89
C PHE A 43 -1.24 -0.19 -10.26
N PHE A 44 -1.53 -0.02 -11.55
CA PHE A 44 -2.81 0.50 -12.05
C PHE A 44 -3.81 -0.58 -12.46
N SER A 45 -3.44 -1.86 -12.31
CA SER A 45 -4.24 -3.00 -12.80
C SER A 45 -5.67 -3.05 -12.23
N TYR A 46 -5.95 -2.37 -11.11
CA TYR A 46 -7.27 -2.34 -10.47
C TYR A 46 -8.23 -1.26 -10.98
N PHE A 47 -7.80 -0.36 -11.89
CA PHE A 47 -8.63 0.77 -12.37
C PHE A 47 -9.41 0.50 -13.66
N THR A 48 -9.38 -0.72 -14.22
CA THR A 48 -10.04 -1.07 -15.50
C THR A 48 -11.03 -2.24 -15.40
N GLN A 49 -11.84 -2.32 -14.34
CA GLN A 49 -13.04 -3.17 -14.33
C GLN A 49 -14.29 -2.35 -14.65
#